data_AF-A0A3N5URG8-F1
#
_entry.id   AF-A0A3N5URG8-F1
#
_cell.length_a   1.000
_cell.length_b   1.000
_cell.length_c   1.000
_cell.angle_alpha   90.00
_cell.angle_beta   90.00
_cell.angle_gamma   90.00
#
_symmetry.space_group_name_H-M   'P 1'
#
loop_
_entity.id
_entity.type
_entity.pdbx_description
1 polymer ?
#
loop_
_entity_poly.entity_id
_entity_poly.type
_entity_poly.pdbx_seq_one_letter_code
_entity_poly.pdbx_strand_id
1 'polypeptide(L)'
;MFKKLKFFNWGKSQRESSAEDNLPDLFRYKYSCFKMLLDSNAELLNVMSDLEEKLLGQQVFGMSYVRSRSAKAVFHALRMIKNLDDLSGHRYSLLFDTLEKINLKIKEILGRKKEISISELILPYSAIKAEMTDWVGGKNANLGEIHSRVGLPIPCGFAITTRAFETFLLNSALFDEISSKKMSIDPDNPGTIKTISDDIRQLIISANVPAEIEDSILLAYSKLAGDTSSVKIPESSLRISMRSSAVGEDSELSFAGQYLSRLNVPQEHILRTYKEIVASLYTPRAITYRLNKGIRDE
;
A
#
# COMPACT_ATOMS: atom_id res chain seq x y z
N MET A 1 48.19 -50.49 21.21
CA MET A 1 47.23 -51.07 20.25
C MET A 1 47.28 -50.19 19.00
N PHE A 2 47.86 -50.70 17.91
CA PHE A 2 47.71 -50.34 16.47
C PHE A 2 47.41 -48.86 16.08
N LYS A 3 48.04 -48.17 15.12
CA LYS A 3 48.91 -48.54 13.98
C LYS A 3 49.42 -47.25 13.27
N LYS A 4 50.73 -47.22 12.96
CA LYS A 4 51.41 -46.77 11.72
C LYS A 4 50.80 -45.63 10.86
N LEU A 5 51.50 -44.49 10.76
CA LEU A 5 52.42 -44.07 9.65
C LEU A 5 51.74 -43.67 8.32
N LYS A 6 51.97 -42.42 7.87
CA LYS A 6 52.84 -42.12 6.71
C LYS A 6 53.11 -40.61 6.57
N PHE A 7 54.40 -40.30 6.47
CA PHE A 7 54.98 -39.01 6.10
C PHE A 7 54.95 -38.80 4.58
N PHE A 8 54.80 -37.53 4.18
CA PHE A 8 55.36 -36.84 2.99
C PHE A 8 55.09 -37.39 1.57
N ASN A 9 54.42 -36.62 0.72
CA ASN A 9 55.13 -35.75 -0.24
C ASN A 9 54.22 -34.71 -0.93
N TRP A 10 54.80 -33.51 -1.03
CA TRP A 10 54.55 -32.32 -1.85
C TRP A 10 53.45 -32.32 -2.94
N GLY A 11 52.68 -31.22 -2.92
CA GLY A 11 52.43 -30.40 -4.10
C GLY A 11 51.36 -30.87 -5.09
N LYS A 12 50.13 -30.39 -4.92
CA LYS A 12 49.22 -30.13 -6.05
C LYS A 12 48.17 -29.09 -5.66
N SER A 13 48.32 -27.93 -6.29
CA SER A 13 47.30 -26.98 -6.72
C SER A 13 46.20 -26.63 -5.72
N GLN A 14 46.30 -25.41 -5.16
CA GLN A 14 45.11 -24.62 -4.87
C GLN A 14 44.26 -24.62 -6.15
N ARG A 15 43.20 -25.43 -6.17
CA ARG A 15 42.09 -25.21 -7.10
C ARG A 15 41.52 -23.85 -6.74
N GLU A 16 41.91 -22.84 -7.51
CA GLU A 16 41.00 -21.77 -7.89
C GLU A 16 39.66 -22.46 -8.25
N SER A 17 38.66 -22.34 -7.39
CA SER A 17 37.28 -22.66 -7.78
C SER A 17 36.86 -21.58 -8.75
N SER A 18 37.22 -21.82 -10.01
CA SER A 18 37.06 -20.92 -11.13
C SER A 18 35.59 -20.58 -11.34
N ALA A 19 35.33 -19.39 -11.87
CA ALA A 19 34.03 -18.87 -12.27
C ALA A 19 33.23 -19.76 -13.26
N GLU A 20 33.77 -20.93 -13.64
CA GLU A 20 33.19 -21.89 -14.58
C GLU A 20 32.09 -22.76 -13.96
N ASP A 21 32.12 -23.03 -12.65
CA ASP A 21 31.07 -23.83 -11.98
C ASP A 21 29.73 -23.07 -11.81
N ASN A 22 29.72 -21.74 -11.99
CA ASN A 22 28.54 -20.88 -11.89
C ASN A 22 27.91 -20.50 -13.25
N LEU A 23 28.46 -20.97 -14.37
CA LEU A 23 27.97 -20.61 -15.71
C LEU A 23 26.49 -20.98 -15.95
N PRO A 24 26.00 -22.19 -15.56
CA PRO A 24 24.61 -22.57 -15.75
C PRO A 24 23.64 -21.71 -14.97
N ASP A 25 23.99 -21.35 -13.73
CA ASP A 25 23.14 -20.54 -12.85
C ASP A 25 23.16 -19.06 -13.26
N LEU A 26 24.32 -18.54 -13.69
CA LEU A 26 24.41 -17.20 -14.28
C LEU A 26 23.60 -17.09 -15.57
N PHE A 27 23.62 -18.12 -16.42
CA PHE A 27 22.81 -18.16 -17.64
C PHE A 27 21.31 -18.21 -17.32
N ARG A 28 20.89 -19.06 -16.37
CA ARG A 28 19.49 -19.13 -15.91
C ARG A 28 19.03 -17.80 -15.32
N TYR A 29 19.86 -17.14 -14.53
CA TYR A 29 19.56 -15.83 -13.96
C TYR A 29 19.38 -14.78 -15.06
N LYS A 30 20.32 -14.66 -16.00
CA LYS A 30 20.19 -13.73 -17.13
C LYS A 30 18.96 -14.03 -17.98
N TYR A 31 18.67 -15.31 -18.25
CA TYR A 31 17.46 -15.69 -18.98
C TYR A 31 16.18 -15.28 -18.24
N SER A 32 16.15 -15.43 -16.92
CA SER A 32 15.04 -14.95 -16.07
C SER A 32 14.86 -13.44 -16.18
N CYS A 33 15.94 -12.67 -16.04
CA CYS A 33 15.91 -11.22 -16.18
C CYS A 33 15.39 -10.79 -17.57
N PHE A 34 15.84 -11.46 -18.63
CA PHE A 34 15.35 -11.20 -19.99
C PHE A 34 13.84 -11.44 -20.13
N LYS A 35 13.34 -12.55 -19.58
CA LYS A 35 11.90 -12.85 -19.59
C LYS A 35 11.10 -11.80 -18.81
N MET A 36 11.53 -11.45 -17.60
CA MET A 36 10.88 -10.43 -16.77
C MET A 36 10.87 -9.04 -17.44
N LEU A 37 11.91 -8.72 -18.21
CA LEU A 37 11.97 -7.49 -19.00
C LEU A 37 10.89 -7.48 -20.09
N LEU A 38 10.76 -8.58 -20.84
CA LEU A 38 9.73 -8.71 -21.89
C LEU A 38 8.31 -8.66 -21.31
N ASP A 39 8.06 -9.39 -20.24
CA ASP A 39 6.76 -9.41 -19.56
C ASP A 39 6.38 -8.01 -19.06
N SER A 40 7.34 -7.27 -18.50
CA SER A 40 7.11 -5.89 -18.04
C SER A 40 6.87 -4.93 -19.19
N ASN A 41 7.56 -5.10 -20.32
CA ASN A 41 7.33 -4.30 -21.52
C ASN A 41 5.91 -4.51 -22.07
N ALA A 42 5.45 -5.75 -22.16
CA ALA A 42 4.10 -6.07 -22.61
C ALA A 42 3.03 -5.43 -21.69
N GLU A 43 3.20 -5.54 -20.38
CA GLU A 43 2.27 -4.93 -19.42
C GLU A 43 2.28 -3.39 -19.48
N LEU A 44 3.44 -2.77 -19.68
CA LEU A 44 3.53 -1.31 -19.84
C LEU A 44 2.78 -0.85 -21.09
N LEU A 45 2.95 -1.56 -22.21
CA LEU A 45 2.22 -1.27 -23.46
C LEU A 45 0.71 -1.40 -23.26
N ASN A 46 0.24 -2.44 -22.55
CA ASN A 46 -1.17 -2.60 -22.23
C ASN A 46 -1.72 -1.41 -21.40
N VAL A 47 -0.94 -0.90 -20.44
CA VAL A 47 -1.31 0.29 -19.67
C VAL A 47 -1.40 1.53 -20.55
N MET A 48 -0.44 1.73 -21.46
CA MET A 48 -0.45 2.86 -22.38
C MET A 48 -1.65 2.80 -23.32
N SER A 49 -1.94 1.63 -23.91
CA SER A 49 -3.11 1.43 -24.78
C SER A 49 -4.42 1.71 -24.06
N ASP A 50 -4.57 1.25 -22.81
CA ASP A 50 -5.78 1.52 -22.01
C ASP A 50 -5.95 3.02 -21.71
N LEU A 51 -4.86 3.73 -21.40
CA LEU A 51 -4.89 5.18 -21.21
C LEU A 51 -5.27 5.93 -22.51
N GLU A 52 -4.75 5.49 -23.66
CA GLU A 52 -5.10 6.04 -24.97
C GLU A 52 -6.57 5.82 -25.32
N GLU A 53 -7.10 4.63 -25.05
CA GLU A 53 -8.52 4.31 -25.28
C GLU A 53 -9.43 5.21 -24.42
N LYS A 54 -9.09 5.40 -23.13
CA LYS A 54 -9.83 6.31 -22.26
C LYS A 54 -9.75 7.76 -22.69
N LEU A 55 -8.64 8.19 -23.28
CA LEU A 55 -8.47 9.54 -23.82
C LEU A 55 -9.49 9.85 -24.93
N LEU A 56 -9.95 8.83 -25.67
CA LEU A 56 -10.97 8.98 -26.72
C LEU A 56 -12.36 9.35 -26.18
N GLY A 57 -12.55 9.35 -24.86
CA GLY A 57 -13.77 9.85 -24.19
C GLY A 57 -14.97 8.92 -24.25
N GLN A 58 -14.79 7.66 -24.65
CA GLN A 58 -15.89 6.68 -24.82
C GLN A 58 -16.33 6.03 -23.50
N GLN A 59 -15.56 6.19 -22.42
CA GLN A 59 -15.81 5.58 -21.12
C GLN A 59 -15.52 6.57 -19.99
N VAL A 60 -16.35 6.58 -18.95
CA VAL A 60 -16.17 7.42 -17.76
C VAL A 60 -15.10 6.79 -16.85
N PHE A 61 -14.21 7.61 -16.29
CA PHE A 61 -13.21 7.18 -15.31
C PHE A 61 -12.90 8.31 -14.32
N GLY A 62 -12.46 7.95 -13.10
CA GLY A 62 -12.07 8.90 -12.05
C GLY A 62 -10.55 9.08 -11.92
N MET A 63 -10.12 10.03 -11.10
CA MET A 63 -8.69 10.26 -10.83
C MET A 63 -7.98 9.07 -10.18
N SER A 64 -8.71 8.23 -9.42
CA SER A 64 -8.19 6.97 -8.88
C SER A 64 -7.71 6.01 -9.99
N TYR A 65 -8.43 5.93 -11.10
CA TYR A 65 -8.02 5.16 -12.27
C TYR A 65 -6.74 5.73 -12.90
N VAL A 66 -6.68 7.05 -13.12
CA VAL A 66 -5.51 7.71 -13.71
C VAL A 66 -4.27 7.53 -12.85
N ARG A 67 -4.41 7.69 -11.52
CA ARG A 67 -3.33 7.46 -10.54
C ARG A 67 -2.86 6.01 -10.56
N SER A 68 -3.78 5.05 -10.56
CA SER A 68 -3.48 3.61 -10.65
C SER A 68 -2.73 3.25 -11.94
N ARG A 69 -3.20 3.70 -13.10
CA ARG A 69 -2.53 3.42 -14.39
C ARG A 69 -1.13 4.07 -14.47
N SER A 70 -1.00 5.31 -14.03
CA SER A 70 0.29 6.00 -13.97
C SER A 70 1.28 5.27 -13.05
N ALA A 71 0.81 4.81 -11.90
CA ALA A 71 1.61 4.01 -10.98
C ALA A 71 2.07 2.69 -11.57
N LYS A 72 1.15 1.97 -12.24
CA LYS A 72 1.44 0.70 -12.92
C LYS A 72 2.47 0.89 -14.04
N ALA A 73 2.36 1.98 -14.81
CA ALA A 73 3.34 2.32 -15.84
C ALA A 73 4.75 2.52 -15.26
N VAL A 74 4.88 3.32 -14.18
CA VAL A 74 6.17 3.54 -13.51
C VAL A 74 6.74 2.25 -12.93
N PHE A 75 5.89 1.38 -12.36
CA PHE A 75 6.31 0.09 -11.82
C PHE A 75 6.93 -0.80 -12.90
N HIS A 76 6.27 -0.96 -14.05
CA HIS A 76 6.80 -1.78 -15.13
C HIS A 76 8.05 -1.17 -15.77
N ALA A 77 8.12 0.16 -15.90
CA ALA A 77 9.33 0.84 -16.34
C ALA A 77 10.52 0.58 -15.39
N LEU A 78 10.30 0.64 -14.06
CA LEU A 78 11.34 0.34 -13.07
C LEU A 78 11.79 -1.12 -13.16
N ARG A 79 10.84 -2.06 -13.30
CA ARG A 79 11.14 -3.49 -13.45
C ARG A 79 11.94 -3.74 -14.73
N MET A 80 11.63 -3.08 -15.84
CA MET A 80 12.40 -3.16 -17.08
C MET A 80 13.83 -2.65 -16.88
N ILE A 81 14.00 -1.49 -16.25
CA ILE A 81 15.33 -0.90 -15.99
C ILE A 81 16.17 -1.82 -15.12
N LYS A 82 15.61 -2.35 -14.02
CA LYS A 82 16.30 -3.29 -13.13
C LYS A 82 16.79 -4.53 -13.89
N ASN A 83 15.90 -5.17 -14.64
CA ASN A 83 16.27 -6.38 -15.39
C ASN A 83 17.28 -6.08 -16.51
N LEU A 84 17.20 -4.92 -17.15
CA LEU A 84 18.18 -4.49 -18.15
C LEU A 84 19.55 -4.22 -17.51
N ASP A 85 19.57 -3.59 -16.34
CA ASP A 85 20.79 -3.29 -15.59
C ASP A 85 21.47 -4.58 -15.13
N ASP A 86 20.72 -5.52 -14.55
CA ASP A 86 21.17 -6.85 -14.13
C ASP A 86 21.74 -7.67 -15.32
N LEU A 87 21.06 -7.66 -16.48
CA LEU A 87 21.55 -8.29 -17.71
C LEU A 87 22.89 -7.72 -18.20
N SER A 88 23.06 -6.41 -18.00
CA SER A 88 24.19 -5.65 -18.52
C SER A 88 25.42 -5.66 -17.62
N GLY A 89 25.30 -6.17 -16.39
CA GLY A 89 26.32 -6.04 -15.34
C GLY A 89 26.41 -4.61 -14.80
N HIS A 90 25.27 -3.99 -14.52
CA HIS A 90 25.14 -2.65 -13.93
C HIS A 90 25.63 -1.48 -14.79
N ARG A 91 25.49 -1.59 -16.12
CA ARG A 91 25.92 -0.53 -17.06
C ARG A 91 24.87 0.56 -17.29
N TYR A 92 23.66 0.40 -16.76
CA TYR A 92 22.52 1.28 -17.04
C TYR A 92 21.93 1.92 -15.77
N SER A 93 22.74 2.08 -14.72
CA SER A 93 22.34 2.72 -13.47
C SER A 93 21.74 4.13 -13.64
N LEU A 94 22.15 4.89 -14.67
CA LEU A 94 21.60 6.21 -15.01
C LEU A 94 20.12 6.20 -15.40
N LEU A 95 19.57 5.04 -15.82
CA LEU A 95 18.17 4.93 -16.18
C LEU A 95 17.25 5.08 -14.96
N PHE A 96 17.72 4.68 -13.77
CA PHE A 96 16.96 4.84 -12.53
C PHE A 96 16.70 6.32 -12.23
N ASP A 97 17.73 7.16 -12.32
CA ASP A 97 17.61 8.62 -12.13
C ASP A 97 16.67 9.25 -13.16
N THR A 98 16.70 8.73 -14.40
CA THR A 98 15.84 9.20 -15.48
C THR A 98 14.37 8.87 -15.20
N LEU A 99 14.10 7.63 -14.76
CA LEU A 99 12.76 7.22 -14.37
C LEU A 99 12.25 8.00 -13.17
N GLU A 100 13.12 8.28 -12.19
CA GLU A 100 12.76 9.09 -11.03
C GLU A 100 12.32 10.51 -11.45
N LYS A 101 13.08 11.16 -12.34
CA LYS A 101 12.70 12.47 -12.90
C LYS A 101 11.36 12.43 -13.63
N ILE A 102 11.08 11.37 -14.39
CA ILE A 102 9.79 11.18 -15.07
C ILE A 102 8.67 10.99 -14.06
N ASN A 103 8.87 10.13 -13.05
CA ASN A 103 7.89 9.86 -12.00
C ASN A 103 7.57 11.13 -11.19
N LEU A 104 8.57 11.98 -10.91
CA LEU A 104 8.36 13.29 -10.28
C LEU A 104 7.47 14.21 -11.13
N LYS A 105 7.70 14.29 -12.45
CA LYS A 105 6.84 15.06 -13.35
C LYS A 105 5.41 14.51 -13.41
N ILE A 106 5.26 13.19 -13.48
CA ILE A 106 3.95 12.54 -13.44
C ILE A 106 3.24 12.89 -12.13
N LYS A 107 3.92 12.78 -10.98
CA LYS A 107 3.39 13.17 -9.67
C LYS A 107 3.03 14.65 -9.60
N GLU A 108 3.80 15.55 -10.22
CA GLU A 108 3.46 16.97 -10.29
C GLU A 108 2.17 17.19 -11.07
N ILE A 109 2.02 16.53 -12.23
CA ILE A 109 0.82 16.64 -13.08
C ILE A 109 -0.41 16.07 -12.36
N LEU A 110 -0.28 14.88 -11.77
CA LEU A 110 -1.36 14.24 -10.99
C LEU A 110 -1.64 14.97 -9.66
N GLY A 111 -0.62 15.65 -9.14
CA GLY A 111 -0.62 16.40 -7.89
C GLY A 111 -1.00 17.87 -8.05
N ARG A 112 -1.23 18.37 -9.27
CA ARG A 112 -1.96 19.63 -9.53
C ARG A 112 -3.43 19.45 -9.13
N LYS A 113 -3.65 19.31 -7.82
CA LYS A 113 -4.95 19.36 -7.18
C LYS A 113 -5.56 20.72 -7.44
N LYS A 114 -6.64 20.75 -8.18
CA LYS A 114 -7.71 21.73 -7.95
C LYS A 114 -8.67 21.15 -6.90
N GLU A 115 -8.14 20.65 -5.79
CA GLU A 115 -8.90 20.00 -4.72
C GLU A 115 -8.34 20.48 -3.39
N ILE A 116 -9.21 21.11 -2.61
CA ILE A 116 -8.96 21.57 -1.24
C ILE A 116 -8.36 20.39 -0.45
N SER A 117 -7.13 20.52 0.06
CA SER A 117 -6.61 19.51 0.98
C SER A 117 -7.46 19.55 2.24
N ILE A 118 -8.08 18.44 2.62
CA ILE A 118 -8.71 18.34 3.93
C ILE A 118 -7.67 18.61 5.01
N SER A 119 -7.99 19.52 5.94
CA SER A 119 -7.09 19.86 7.04
C SER A 119 -7.33 19.00 8.27
N GLU A 120 -8.51 18.39 8.33
CA GLU A 120 -9.05 17.68 9.46
C GLU A 120 -8.59 16.21 9.44
N LEU A 121 -8.11 15.73 10.60
CA LEU A 121 -7.78 14.33 10.82
C LEU A 121 -9.02 13.47 11.03
N ILE A 122 -10.10 14.07 11.53
CA ILE A 122 -11.37 13.42 11.85
C ILE A 122 -12.51 14.26 11.28
N LEU A 123 -13.46 13.60 10.61
CA LEU A 123 -14.70 14.22 10.15
C LEU A 123 -15.92 13.54 10.77
N PRO A 124 -16.85 14.27 11.39
CA PRO A 124 -18.14 13.70 11.78
C PRO A 124 -18.96 13.34 10.54
N TYR A 125 -19.80 12.30 10.62
CA TYR A 125 -20.64 11.91 9.48
C TYR A 125 -21.57 13.01 8.99
N SER A 126 -21.96 13.94 9.87
CA SER A 126 -22.76 15.12 9.50
C SER A 126 -22.05 16.11 8.56
N ALA A 127 -20.71 16.09 8.52
CA ALA A 127 -19.91 16.98 7.66
C ALA A 127 -19.46 16.30 6.35
N ILE A 128 -19.67 14.99 6.21
CA ILE A 128 -19.20 14.21 5.06
C ILE A 128 -20.21 14.27 3.92
N LYS A 129 -19.70 14.49 2.70
CA LYS A 129 -20.47 14.50 1.44
C LYS A 129 -19.91 13.45 0.46
N ALA A 130 -20.69 13.04 -0.53
CA ALA A 130 -20.24 12.07 -1.55
C ALA A 130 -18.93 12.47 -2.26
N GLU A 131 -18.72 13.76 -2.53
CA GLU A 131 -17.52 14.30 -3.17
C GLU A 131 -16.24 14.09 -2.35
N MET A 132 -16.36 13.82 -1.04
CA MET A 132 -15.23 13.62 -0.13
C MET A 132 -14.68 12.17 -0.15
N THR A 133 -15.06 11.37 -1.15
CA THR A 133 -14.65 9.96 -1.27
C THR A 133 -13.12 9.78 -1.20
N ASP A 134 -12.36 10.69 -1.80
CA ASP A 134 -10.88 10.65 -1.77
C ASP A 134 -10.31 10.95 -0.37
N TRP A 135 -11.11 11.49 0.56
CA TRP A 135 -10.68 11.86 1.91
C TRP A 135 -11.14 10.89 3.00
N VAL A 136 -12.23 10.17 2.79
CA VAL A 136 -12.82 9.28 3.81
C VAL A 136 -13.08 7.86 3.31
N GLY A 137 -12.84 7.58 2.02
CA GLY A 137 -13.18 6.33 1.35
C GLY A 137 -14.67 6.21 1.02
N GLY A 138 -15.00 5.27 0.14
CA GLY A 138 -16.34 5.15 -0.45
C GLY A 138 -17.45 4.87 0.56
N LYS A 139 -17.21 4.01 1.57
CA LYS A 139 -18.21 3.67 2.58
C LYS A 139 -18.62 4.86 3.43
N ASN A 140 -17.63 5.62 3.93
CA ASN A 140 -17.89 6.80 4.75
C ASN A 140 -18.56 7.90 3.93
N ALA A 141 -18.14 8.11 2.68
CA ALA A 141 -18.77 9.06 1.77
C ALA A 141 -20.24 8.71 1.50
N ASN A 142 -20.53 7.43 1.22
CA ASN A 142 -21.90 6.95 1.05
C ASN A 142 -22.75 7.12 2.30
N LEU A 143 -22.19 6.82 3.49
CA LEU A 143 -22.92 6.97 4.75
C LEU A 143 -23.21 8.44 5.08
N GLY A 144 -22.25 9.33 4.83
CA GLY A 144 -22.43 10.78 4.95
C GLY A 144 -23.44 11.34 3.96
N GLU A 145 -23.47 10.85 2.72
CA GLU A 145 -24.46 11.22 1.70
C GLU A 145 -25.89 10.80 2.11
N ILE A 146 -26.05 9.58 2.63
CA ILE A 146 -27.34 9.08 3.14
C ILE A 146 -27.89 10.01 4.24
N HIS A 147 -27.02 10.48 5.14
CA HIS A 147 -27.41 11.40 6.21
C HIS A 147 -27.67 12.82 5.71
N SER A 148 -26.71 13.41 4.99
CA SER A 148 -26.72 14.83 4.63
C SER A 148 -27.71 15.17 3.52
N ARG A 149 -27.92 14.27 2.56
CA ARG A 149 -28.79 14.52 1.39
C ARG A 149 -30.11 13.78 1.45
N VAL A 150 -30.08 12.51 1.84
CA VAL A 150 -31.30 11.67 1.86
C VAL A 150 -32.07 11.82 3.17
N GLY A 151 -31.41 12.29 4.25
CA GLY A 151 -32.04 12.52 5.55
C GLY A 151 -32.48 11.23 6.26
N LEU A 152 -31.91 10.08 5.87
CA LEU A 152 -32.21 8.81 6.54
C LEU A 152 -31.40 8.70 7.84
N PRO A 153 -31.98 8.08 8.89
CA PRO A 153 -31.29 7.90 10.15
C PRO A 153 -30.09 6.96 9.96
N ILE A 154 -28.91 7.45 10.30
CA ILE A 154 -27.68 6.66 10.40
C ILE A 154 -27.19 6.65 11.85
N PRO A 155 -26.40 5.64 12.27
CA PRO A 155 -25.70 5.71 13.53
C PRO A 155 -24.78 6.95 13.59
N CYS A 156 -24.74 7.61 14.75
CA CYS A 156 -23.76 8.67 15.00
C CYS A 156 -22.34 8.09 14.88
N GLY A 157 -21.43 8.87 14.30
CA GLY A 157 -20.05 8.43 14.10
C GLY A 157 -19.19 9.46 13.37
N PHE A 158 -17.96 9.06 13.11
CA PHE A 158 -16.96 9.87 12.43
C PHE A 158 -16.07 9.00 11.53
N ALA A 159 -15.47 9.61 10.52
CA ALA A 159 -14.43 9.03 9.72
C ALA A 159 -13.05 9.53 10.18
N ILE A 160 -12.09 8.62 10.22
CA ILE A 160 -10.66 8.96 10.29
C ILE A 160 -10.20 9.18 8.85
N THR A 161 -9.67 10.37 8.55
CA THR A 161 -9.42 10.79 7.16
C THR A 161 -8.16 10.18 6.58
N THR A 162 -8.03 10.20 5.26
CA THR A 162 -6.78 9.80 4.56
C THR A 162 -5.61 10.67 4.99
N ARG A 163 -5.82 11.95 5.34
CA ARG A 163 -4.79 12.80 5.95
C ARG A 163 -4.25 12.20 7.26
N ALA A 164 -5.11 11.66 8.13
CA ALA A 164 -4.64 11.02 9.36
C ALA A 164 -3.83 9.76 9.06
N PHE A 165 -4.23 8.96 8.07
CA PHE A 165 -3.45 7.83 7.60
C PHE A 165 -2.09 8.26 7.01
N GLU A 166 -2.06 9.27 6.14
CA GLU A 166 -0.84 9.86 5.60
C GLU A 166 0.06 10.35 6.73
N THR A 167 -0.48 11.11 7.68
CA THR A 167 0.27 11.65 8.84
C THR A 167 0.85 10.52 9.71
N PHE A 168 0.11 9.43 9.89
CA PHE A 168 0.58 8.24 10.61
C PHE A 168 1.73 7.54 9.86
N LEU A 169 1.63 7.40 8.53
CA LEU A 169 2.66 6.77 7.71
C LEU A 169 3.89 7.66 7.48
N LEU A 170 3.72 8.98 7.37
CA LEU A 170 4.78 9.97 7.12
C LEU A 170 5.73 10.16 8.31
N ASN A 171 5.52 9.46 9.42
CA ASN A 171 6.54 9.30 10.45
C ASN A 171 7.76 8.61 9.81
N SER A 172 8.82 9.37 9.53
CA SER A 172 9.77 9.13 8.42
C SER A 172 10.36 7.72 8.37
N ALA A 173 10.56 7.08 9.52
CA ALA A 173 11.08 5.71 9.57
C ALA A 173 10.09 4.66 9.01
N LEU A 174 8.79 4.83 9.24
CA LEU A 174 7.78 3.84 8.88
C LEU A 174 7.55 3.80 7.37
N PHE A 175 7.43 4.97 6.73
CA PHE A 175 7.23 5.05 5.28
C PHE A 175 8.39 4.43 4.50
N ASP A 176 9.63 4.77 4.88
CA ASP A 176 10.83 4.31 4.19
C ASP A 176 11.02 2.80 4.34
N GLU A 177 10.81 2.26 5.55
CA GLU A 177 10.90 0.81 5.78
C GLU A 177 9.82 0.03 5.04
N ILE A 178 8.57 0.51 5.04
CA ILE A 178 7.48 -0.13 4.30
C ILE A 178 7.76 -0.10 2.80
N SER A 179 8.24 1.03 2.29
CA SER A 179 8.57 1.20 0.86
C SER A 179 9.72 0.30 0.44
N SER A 180 10.79 0.22 1.24
CA SER A 180 11.93 -0.68 1.00
C SER A 180 11.49 -2.15 0.96
N LYS A 181 10.71 -2.60 1.95
CA LYS A 181 10.19 -3.98 2.00
C LYS A 181 9.32 -4.31 0.78
N LYS A 182 8.48 -3.38 0.33
CA LYS A 182 7.65 -3.58 -0.88
C LYS A 182 8.48 -3.74 -2.16
N MET A 183 9.59 -3.02 -2.30
CA MET A 183 10.48 -3.16 -3.48
C MET A 183 11.10 -4.55 -3.57
N SER A 184 11.16 -5.29 -2.47
CA SER A 184 11.66 -6.67 -2.43
C SER A 184 10.58 -7.72 -2.75
N ILE A 185 9.32 -7.31 -2.98
CA ILE A 185 8.26 -8.24 -3.37
C ILE A 185 8.57 -8.79 -4.75
N ASP A 186 8.72 -10.11 -4.82
CA ASP A 186 8.78 -10.84 -6.08
C ASP A 186 7.37 -11.34 -6.44
N PRO A 187 6.73 -10.80 -7.51
CA PRO A 187 5.41 -11.22 -7.94
C PRO A 187 5.33 -12.71 -8.30
N ASP A 188 6.47 -13.31 -8.67
CA ASP A 188 6.56 -14.68 -9.13
C ASP A 188 6.84 -15.68 -7.97
N ASN A 189 7.02 -15.17 -6.75
CA ASN A 189 7.21 -15.98 -5.54
C ASN A 189 6.21 -15.59 -4.42
N PRO A 190 5.05 -16.27 -4.33
CA PRO A 190 4.03 -16.01 -3.31
C PRO A 190 4.51 -16.11 -1.86
N GLY A 191 5.61 -16.84 -1.59
CA GLY A 191 6.20 -16.94 -0.26
C GLY A 191 6.83 -15.62 0.22
N THR A 192 7.33 -14.80 -0.71
CA THR A 192 7.90 -13.48 -0.39
C THR A 192 6.80 -12.51 0.06
N ILE A 193 5.64 -12.53 -0.58
CA ILE A 193 4.49 -11.67 -0.27
C ILE A 193 4.02 -11.88 1.17
N LYS A 194 3.94 -13.14 1.63
CA LYS A 194 3.50 -13.45 3.00
C LYS A 194 4.46 -12.87 4.03
N THR A 195 5.76 -13.12 3.85
CA THR A 195 6.80 -12.65 4.77
C THR A 195 6.83 -11.13 4.85
N ILE A 196 6.81 -10.46 3.69
CA ILE A 196 6.81 -8.99 3.59
C ILE A 196 5.52 -8.39 4.19
N SER A 197 4.37 -9.02 3.92
CA SER A 197 3.09 -8.66 4.55
C SER A 197 3.20 -8.69 6.08
N ASP A 198 3.69 -9.79 6.64
CA ASP A 198 3.76 -9.96 8.09
C ASP A 198 4.73 -8.94 8.71
N ASP A 199 5.88 -8.71 8.10
CA ASP A 199 6.82 -7.68 8.52
C ASP A 199 6.20 -6.27 8.54
N ILE A 200 5.58 -5.84 7.43
CA ILE A 200 4.96 -4.52 7.32
C ILE A 200 3.86 -4.36 8.37
N ARG A 201 3.04 -5.40 8.56
CA ARG A 201 1.98 -5.39 9.57
C ARG A 201 2.56 -5.25 10.98
N GLN A 202 3.66 -5.94 11.30
CA GLN A 202 4.32 -5.79 12.60
C GLN A 202 4.87 -4.38 12.80
N LEU A 203 5.48 -3.77 11.77
CA LEU A 203 5.94 -2.38 11.83
C LEU A 203 4.79 -1.42 12.17
N ILE A 204 3.65 -1.54 11.49
CA ILE A 204 2.47 -0.71 11.73
C ILE A 204 1.92 -0.91 13.15
N ILE A 205 1.83 -2.16 13.61
CA ILE A 205 1.30 -2.46 14.95
C ILE A 205 2.24 -1.93 16.05
N SER A 206 3.55 -2.00 15.85
CA SER A 206 4.56 -1.52 16.80
C SER A 206 4.76 -0.01 16.75
N ALA A 207 4.34 0.66 15.68
CA ALA A 207 4.45 2.10 15.56
C ALA A 207 3.58 2.84 16.58
N ASN A 208 4.10 3.98 17.06
CA ASN A 208 3.36 4.92 17.89
C ASN A 208 2.45 5.77 17.01
N VAL A 209 1.20 5.95 17.45
CA VAL A 209 0.27 6.88 16.82
C VAL A 209 0.73 8.31 17.21
N PRO A 210 0.89 9.25 16.26
CA PRO A 210 1.15 10.65 16.58
C PRO A 210 0.10 11.23 17.53
N ALA A 211 0.55 12.02 18.51
CA ALA A 211 -0.33 12.61 19.54
C ALA A 211 -1.51 13.38 18.94
N GLU A 212 -1.29 14.13 17.84
CA GLU A 212 -2.35 14.88 17.16
C GLU A 212 -3.50 13.98 16.66
N ILE A 213 -3.16 12.78 16.16
CA ILE A 213 -4.16 11.79 15.70
C ILE A 213 -4.84 11.15 16.90
N GLU A 214 -4.07 10.76 17.91
CA GLU A 214 -4.59 10.17 19.15
C GLU A 214 -5.60 11.09 19.83
N ASP A 215 -5.22 12.34 20.09
CA ASP A 215 -6.05 13.36 20.72
C ASP A 215 -7.32 13.62 19.88
N SER A 216 -7.19 13.68 18.56
CA SER A 216 -8.33 13.88 17.66
C SER A 216 -9.32 12.73 17.70
N ILE A 217 -8.84 11.48 17.71
CA ILE A 217 -9.69 10.28 17.79
C ILE A 217 -10.41 10.23 19.14
N LEU A 218 -9.68 10.46 20.24
CA LEU A 218 -10.23 10.43 21.59
C LEU A 218 -11.27 11.54 21.78
N LEU A 219 -10.99 12.76 21.32
CA LEU A 219 -11.94 13.86 21.36
C LEU A 219 -13.23 13.55 20.59
N ALA A 220 -13.11 12.94 19.41
CA ALA A 220 -14.28 12.54 18.62
C ALA A 220 -15.10 11.44 19.31
N TYR A 221 -14.43 10.49 19.96
CA TYR A 221 -15.07 9.46 20.77
C TYR A 221 -15.85 10.05 21.95
N SER A 222 -15.24 10.95 22.72
CA SER A 222 -15.91 11.60 23.87
C SER A 222 -17.10 12.45 23.42
N LYS A 223 -17.02 13.12 22.26
CA LYS A 223 -18.17 13.84 21.67
C LYS A 223 -19.32 12.89 21.34
N LEU A 224 -19.04 11.71 20.76
CA LEU A 224 -20.08 10.71 20.51
C LEU A 224 -20.77 10.24 21.80
N ALA A 225 -20.03 10.09 22.91
CA ALA A 225 -20.61 9.74 24.20
C ALA A 225 -21.53 10.84 24.76
N GLY A 226 -21.23 12.11 24.47
CA GLY A 226 -22.02 13.26 24.89
C GLY A 226 -23.26 13.54 24.02
N ASP A 227 -23.19 13.24 22.72
CA ASP A 227 -24.21 13.61 21.72
C ASP A 227 -25.29 12.54 21.47
N THR A 228 -25.19 11.33 22.04
CA THR A 228 -26.23 10.29 21.86
C THR A 228 -27.58 10.76 22.40
N SER A 229 -28.44 11.18 21.49
CA SER A 229 -29.49 12.19 21.67
C SER A 229 -30.76 11.68 22.38
N SER A 230 -30.68 10.59 23.13
CA SER A 230 -31.83 9.97 23.80
C SER A 230 -31.46 9.11 25.01
N VAL A 231 -30.20 8.71 25.13
CA VAL A 231 -29.63 8.07 26.33
C VAL A 231 -28.20 8.57 26.45
N LYS A 232 -27.89 9.31 27.53
CA LYS A 232 -26.49 9.58 27.88
C LYS A 232 -25.84 8.25 28.25
N ILE A 233 -25.19 7.62 27.29
CA ILE A 233 -24.40 6.43 27.57
C ILE A 233 -23.13 6.93 28.25
N PRO A 234 -22.83 6.50 29.49
CA PRO A 234 -21.55 6.83 30.11
C PRO A 234 -20.42 6.45 29.17
N GLU A 235 -19.39 7.29 29.04
CA GLU A 235 -18.26 7.06 28.14
C GLU A 235 -17.65 5.66 28.33
N SER A 236 -17.59 5.17 29.58
CA SER A 236 -17.15 3.82 29.95
C SER A 236 -18.01 2.67 29.38
N SER A 237 -19.26 2.95 29.01
CA SER A 237 -20.21 1.99 28.46
C SER A 237 -20.41 2.13 26.95
N LEU A 238 -19.88 3.20 26.34
CA LEU A 238 -19.93 3.36 24.89
C LEU A 238 -19.09 2.27 24.21
N ARG A 239 -19.63 1.69 23.14
CA ARG A 239 -18.95 0.70 22.31
C ARG A 239 -19.15 1.10 20.86
N ILE A 240 -18.06 1.17 20.09
CA ILE A 240 -18.12 1.57 18.69
C ILE A 240 -17.77 0.42 17.76
N SER A 241 -18.25 0.52 16.52
CA SER A 241 -17.82 -0.34 15.42
C SER A 241 -16.79 0.41 14.59
N MET A 242 -15.56 -0.10 14.54
CA MET A 242 -14.50 0.47 13.72
C MET A 242 -14.36 -0.35 12.44
N ARG A 243 -14.43 0.32 11.30
CA ARG A 243 -14.46 -0.32 9.98
C ARG A 243 -13.52 0.40 9.04
N SER A 244 -12.81 -0.37 8.23
CA SER A 244 -12.07 0.15 7.09
C SER A 244 -13.01 0.74 6.02
N SER A 245 -12.63 1.88 5.49
CA SER A 245 -13.25 2.51 4.31
C SER A 245 -12.10 2.93 3.39
N ALA A 246 -11.71 2.03 2.48
CA ALA A 246 -10.58 2.28 1.58
C ALA A 246 -11.03 3.16 0.39
N VAL A 247 -10.13 3.98 -0.14
CA VAL A 247 -10.34 4.67 -1.42
C VAL A 247 -10.31 3.63 -2.54
N GLY A 248 -11.28 3.68 -3.46
CA GLY A 248 -11.40 2.71 -4.55
C GLY A 248 -12.05 1.37 -4.17
N GLU A 249 -12.64 1.25 -2.97
CA GLU A 249 -13.32 0.05 -2.50
C GLU A 249 -14.55 -0.34 -3.36
N ASP A 250 -15.11 0.63 -4.09
CA ASP A 250 -16.35 0.51 -4.85
C ASP A 250 -16.15 0.27 -6.36
N SER A 251 -14.93 -0.04 -6.83
CA SER A 251 -14.74 -0.50 -8.24
C SER A 251 -15.16 -1.97 -8.41
N GLU A 252 -15.56 -2.38 -9.63
CA GLU A 252 -16.36 -3.58 -10.02
C GLU A 252 -16.07 -4.96 -9.39
N LEU A 253 -15.02 -5.11 -8.60
CA LEU A 253 -14.82 -6.25 -7.71
C LEU A 253 -14.84 -5.74 -6.27
N SER A 254 -16.04 -5.73 -5.69
CA SER A 254 -16.29 -5.37 -4.30
C SER A 254 -15.23 -6.00 -3.39
N PHE A 255 -14.60 -5.18 -2.55
CA PHE A 255 -13.72 -5.64 -1.46
C PHE A 255 -14.51 -6.32 -0.33
N ALA A 256 -15.60 -7.02 -0.66
CA ALA A 256 -16.45 -7.72 0.28
C ALA A 256 -15.60 -8.71 1.11
N GLY A 257 -15.35 -8.35 2.37
CA GLY A 257 -14.72 -9.21 3.37
C GLY A 257 -13.19 -9.24 3.40
N GLN A 258 -12.47 -8.30 2.77
CA GLN A 258 -10.99 -8.30 2.85
C GLN A 258 -10.41 -7.41 3.95
N TYR A 259 -11.11 -6.35 4.34
CA TYR A 259 -10.61 -5.42 5.33
C TYR A 259 -11.29 -5.56 6.70
N LEU A 260 -10.54 -5.22 7.74
CA LEU A 260 -10.89 -5.50 9.13
C LEU A 260 -12.08 -4.64 9.57
N SER A 261 -13.13 -5.30 10.09
CA SER A 261 -14.15 -4.67 10.92
C SER A 261 -14.03 -5.20 12.34
N ARG A 262 -14.03 -4.30 13.33
CA ARG A 262 -14.05 -4.64 14.75
C ARG A 262 -15.31 -4.07 15.37
N LEU A 263 -16.10 -4.96 15.95
CA LEU A 263 -17.34 -4.61 16.64
C LEU A 263 -17.07 -4.47 18.14
N ASN A 264 -17.92 -3.71 18.81
CA ASN A 264 -17.91 -3.54 20.27
C ASN A 264 -16.56 -3.08 20.84
N VAL A 265 -15.89 -2.14 20.17
CA VAL A 265 -14.60 -1.62 20.59
C VAL A 265 -14.80 -0.60 21.71
N PRO A 266 -14.21 -0.82 22.90
CA PRO A 266 -14.19 0.17 23.97
C PRO A 266 -13.09 1.22 23.75
N GLN A 267 -13.14 2.32 24.49
CA GLN A 267 -12.19 3.44 24.38
C GLN A 267 -10.73 2.98 24.53
N GLU A 268 -10.43 2.12 25.51
CA GLU A 268 -9.07 1.64 25.79
C GLU A 268 -8.44 0.86 24.61
N HIS A 269 -9.26 0.36 23.68
CA HIS A 269 -8.79 -0.41 22.53
C HIS A 269 -8.86 0.37 21.21
N ILE A 270 -9.28 1.64 21.22
CA ILE A 270 -9.54 2.41 19.99
C ILE A 270 -8.29 2.59 19.14
N LEU A 271 -7.16 2.98 19.75
CA LEU A 271 -5.90 3.23 19.04
C LEU A 271 -5.27 1.93 18.54
N ARG A 272 -5.33 0.86 19.35
CA ARG A 272 -4.90 -0.47 18.91
C ARG A 272 -5.72 -0.92 17.71
N THR A 273 -7.04 -0.77 17.77
CA THR A 273 -7.94 -1.17 16.71
C THR A 273 -7.72 -0.35 15.43
N TYR A 274 -7.45 0.96 15.57
CA TYR A 274 -7.05 1.80 14.45
C TYR A 274 -5.81 1.23 13.74
N LYS A 275 -4.74 0.91 14.49
CA LYS A 275 -3.53 0.28 13.92
C LYS A 275 -3.82 -1.07 13.28
N GLU A 276 -4.68 -1.90 13.87
CA GLU A 276 -5.10 -3.18 13.27
C GLU A 276 -5.83 -2.99 11.94
N ILE A 277 -6.68 -1.97 11.83
CA ILE A 277 -7.40 -1.63 10.59
C ILE A 277 -6.41 -1.11 9.54
N VAL A 278 -5.49 -0.22 9.91
CA VAL A 278 -4.43 0.27 9.02
C VAL A 278 -3.55 -0.89 8.52
N ALA A 279 -3.12 -1.78 9.42
CA ALA A 279 -2.34 -2.96 9.07
C ALA A 279 -3.11 -3.93 8.15
N SER A 280 -4.45 -3.94 8.19
CA SER A 280 -5.25 -4.81 7.32
C SER A 280 -5.12 -4.47 5.83
N LEU A 281 -4.71 -3.23 5.49
CA LEU A 281 -4.33 -2.87 4.12
C LEU A 281 -3.20 -3.76 3.60
N TYR A 282 -2.30 -4.22 4.47
CA TYR A 282 -1.07 -4.93 4.13
C TYR A 282 -1.18 -6.45 4.28
N THR A 283 -2.38 -7.02 4.31
CA THR A 283 -2.54 -8.48 4.26
C THR A 283 -2.04 -9.03 2.91
N PRO A 284 -1.63 -10.31 2.82
CA PRO A 284 -1.12 -10.86 1.57
C PRO A 284 -2.13 -10.73 0.44
N ARG A 285 -3.41 -10.97 0.73
CA ARG A 285 -4.51 -10.84 -0.23
C ARG A 285 -4.68 -9.40 -0.72
N ALA A 286 -4.64 -8.41 0.17
CA ALA A 286 -4.76 -7.01 -0.19
C ALA A 286 -3.53 -6.48 -0.95
N ILE A 287 -2.32 -6.97 -0.64
CA ILE A 287 -1.10 -6.66 -1.40
C ILE A 287 -1.17 -7.27 -2.80
N THR A 288 -1.44 -8.58 -2.93
CA THR A 288 -1.57 -9.25 -4.23
C THR A 288 -2.65 -8.60 -5.10
N TYR A 289 -3.80 -8.25 -4.52
CA TYR A 289 -4.86 -7.55 -5.25
C TYR A 289 -4.37 -6.20 -5.80
N ARG A 290 -3.74 -5.38 -4.96
CA ARG A 290 -3.23 -4.06 -5.36
C ARG A 290 -2.13 -4.16 -6.42
N LEU A 291 -1.21 -5.11 -6.29
CA LEU A 291 -0.20 -5.40 -7.31
C LEU A 291 -0.85 -5.81 -8.65
N ASN A 292 -1.83 -6.71 -8.63
CA ASN A 292 -2.52 -7.16 -9.84
C ASN A 292 -3.35 -6.05 -10.50
N LYS A 293 -3.90 -5.13 -9.71
CA LYS A 293 -4.71 -4.00 -10.18
C LYS A 293 -3.91 -2.71 -10.44
N GLY A 294 -2.62 -2.67 -10.11
CA GLY A 294 -1.78 -1.48 -10.26
C GLY A 294 -2.09 -0.34 -9.28
N ILE A 295 -2.84 -0.61 -8.22
CA ILE A 295 -3.29 0.40 -7.24
C ILE A 295 -2.16 0.63 -6.22
N ARG A 296 -1.71 1.88 -6.04
CA ARG A 296 -0.75 2.26 -4.99
C ARG A 296 -1.43 2.39 -3.62
N ASP A 297 -0.62 2.39 -2.57
CA ASP A 297 -0.99 2.50 -1.15
C ASP A 297 -1.32 3.94 -0.72
N GLU A 298 -1.72 4.80 -1.65
CA GLU A 298 -2.03 6.22 -1.45
C GLU A 298 -3.48 6.41 -0.98
#